data_AF-A0A4U8URV0-F1
#
_entry.id   AF-A0A4U8URV0-F1
#
_cell.length_a   1.000
_cell.length_b   1.000
_cell.length_c   1.000
_cell.angle_alpha   90.00
_cell.angle_beta   90.00
_cell.angle_gamma   90.00
#
_symmetry.space_group_name_H-M   'P 1'
#
loop_
_entity.id
_entity.type
_entity.pdbx_description
1 polymer ?
#
loop_
_entity_poly.entity_id
_entity_poly.type
_entity_poly.pdbx_seq_one_letter_code
_entity_poly.pdbx_strand_id
1 'polypeptide(L)'
;MFEVSEERYGGHVPRVLCVGETGIRILLADVANKVEPLRVQDHFEFIDLELVHVDSAKNMLRLHTKQDLVVDLRTSCAPTIKKLINRFMCGETKTKHVMRATTDYVTTEPGFLNFKKGDLIQITRDVNSSATEKWLKGRIGNDYGKVSSDYVEPCDESFYGYGVNRTMPVCGDTTYSVYSQNGSVHPQEPGKHTMMEFAMMYFRRPKNVIGSEAVTLGRKKKEWTWKDIADKVKYSEQPISHSLLKIESAQADKMAQETFVCVMRFMGDTNLKKNQTYTDCLYELLNVCHEYRPLRDEVYCQIIKQTTNNRSVKVDNLMRGWRLFSLLTAYFDCSEIMRPYLHKYLSDAANDERRPYHAIANVCLDNIMKTFKYGGRKFLLNAVEVEAITMGKTMRKQVFRLPGGHQKLLDTTSVTVAEEIIQQLCNQMNILSALEQQEFCLSCIVGRENTMKLLSNDEYIMDVITELEQNKEEYFLMLKRTTVPEYLSGNLNNFSENKITAAVLTDVLELIWRTALLVMIKLIRRN
;
A
#
# COMPACT_ATOMS: atom_id res chain seq x y z
N MET A 1 -24.74 5.50 5.93
CA MET A 1 -25.46 4.69 6.93
C MET A 1 -26.59 5.55 7.46
N PHE A 2 -27.75 4.96 7.73
CA PHE A 2 -28.97 5.64 8.16
C PHE A 2 -29.54 4.94 9.38
N GLU A 3 -29.95 5.69 10.39
CA GLU A 3 -30.69 5.13 11.51
C GLU A 3 -32.13 4.83 11.06
N VAL A 4 -32.58 3.61 11.30
CA VAL A 4 -33.92 3.13 10.89
C VAL A 4 -34.54 2.31 12.02
N SER A 5 -35.86 2.23 12.07
CA SER A 5 -36.56 1.34 12.99
C SER A 5 -37.33 0.28 12.20
N GLU A 6 -36.95 -0.98 12.36
CA GLU A 6 -37.58 -2.13 11.70
C GLU A 6 -38.91 -2.46 12.41
N GLU A 7 -39.98 -2.62 11.64
CA GLU A 7 -41.30 -2.99 12.16
C GLU A 7 -41.44 -4.52 12.25
N ARG A 8 -41.71 -5.04 13.46
CA ARG A 8 -41.91 -6.48 13.71
C ARG A 8 -43.21 -6.72 14.48
N TYR A 9 -43.73 -7.94 14.42
CA TYR A 9 -44.83 -8.40 15.28
C TYR A 9 -44.41 -8.31 16.75
N GLY A 10 -44.75 -7.21 17.42
CA GLY A 10 -44.40 -6.94 18.82
C GLY A 10 -43.72 -5.60 19.10
N GLY A 11 -43.41 -4.76 18.09
CA GLY A 11 -42.89 -3.40 18.29
C GLY A 11 -41.88 -2.93 17.23
N HIS A 12 -41.26 -1.78 17.49
CA HIS A 12 -40.20 -1.20 16.64
C HIS A 12 -38.82 -1.50 17.21
N VAL A 13 -37.91 -2.02 16.38
CA VAL A 13 -36.52 -2.31 16.78
C VAL A 13 -35.57 -1.32 16.08
N PRO A 14 -34.74 -0.57 16.82
CA PRO A 14 -33.76 0.33 16.21
C PRO A 14 -32.65 -0.46 15.50
N ARG A 15 -32.31 -0.04 14.28
CA ARG A 15 -31.35 -0.65 13.37
C ARG A 15 -30.52 0.41 12.67
N VAL A 16 -29.44 -0.03 12.02
CA VAL A 16 -28.66 0.80 11.11
C VAL A 16 -28.76 0.22 9.70
N LEU A 17 -29.18 1.04 8.74
CA LEU A 17 -29.25 0.71 7.32
C LEU A 17 -28.01 1.24 6.58
N CYS A 18 -27.35 0.37 5.83
CA CYS A 18 -26.23 0.71 4.97
C CYS A 18 -26.60 0.41 3.51
N VAL A 19 -26.29 1.32 2.59
CA VAL A 19 -26.44 1.08 1.15
C VAL A 19 -25.05 1.22 0.54
N GLY A 20 -24.57 0.15 -0.09
CA GLY A 20 -23.28 0.06 -0.78
C GLY A 20 -23.48 -0.34 -2.24
N GLU A 21 -22.38 -0.56 -2.96
CA GLU A 21 -22.43 -0.92 -4.41
C GLU A 21 -23.00 -2.32 -4.66
N THR A 22 -22.89 -3.22 -3.69
CA THR A 22 -23.31 -4.62 -3.79
C THR A 22 -24.73 -4.84 -3.28
N GLY A 23 -25.32 -3.89 -2.55
CA GLY A 23 -26.66 -4.04 -1.99
C GLY A 23 -26.92 -3.21 -0.74
N ILE A 24 -27.94 -3.64 0.00
CA ILE A 24 -28.44 -3.03 1.23
C ILE A 24 -28.12 -3.95 2.40
N ARG A 25 -27.61 -3.41 3.51
CA ARG A 25 -27.32 -4.16 4.74
C ARG A 25 -28.08 -3.56 5.92
N ILE A 26 -28.65 -4.43 6.75
CA ILE A 26 -29.29 -4.06 8.02
C ILE A 26 -28.39 -4.56 9.15
N LEU A 27 -27.93 -3.65 10.00
CA LEU A 27 -27.05 -3.94 11.13
C LEU A 27 -27.83 -3.90 12.45
N LEU A 28 -27.50 -4.83 13.35
CA LEU A 28 -27.91 -4.83 14.76
C LEU A 28 -26.80 -4.24 15.62
N ALA A 29 -27.16 -3.33 16.53
CA ALA A 29 -26.28 -2.88 17.60
C ALA A 29 -26.40 -3.81 18.81
N ASP A 30 -25.34 -4.55 19.12
CA ASP A 30 -25.21 -5.35 20.35
C ASP A 30 -24.48 -4.53 21.42
N VAL A 31 -25.28 -3.99 22.35
CA VAL A 31 -24.78 -3.12 23.44
C VAL A 31 -23.99 -3.91 24.48
N ALA A 32 -24.14 -5.24 24.53
CA ALA A 32 -23.43 -6.09 25.49
C ALA A 32 -22.03 -6.52 24.99
N ASN A 33 -21.82 -6.56 23.67
CA ASN A 33 -20.55 -6.98 23.07
C ASN A 33 -19.60 -5.78 22.85
N LYS A 34 -18.64 -5.59 23.76
CA LYS A 34 -17.63 -4.52 23.68
C LYS A 34 -16.56 -4.72 22.59
N VAL A 35 -16.51 -5.89 21.94
CA VAL A 35 -15.49 -6.24 20.93
C VAL A 35 -16.04 -6.08 19.51
N GLU A 36 -17.27 -6.56 19.28
CA GLU A 36 -18.01 -6.48 18.02
C GLU A 36 -19.45 -5.98 18.25
N PRO A 37 -19.65 -4.66 18.44
CA PRO A 37 -20.95 -4.11 18.80
C PRO A 37 -21.92 -3.98 17.62
N LEU A 38 -21.47 -4.21 16.38
CA LEU A 38 -22.32 -4.13 15.19
C LEU A 38 -22.22 -5.45 14.44
N ARG A 39 -23.37 -6.12 14.28
CA ARG A 39 -23.48 -7.37 13.54
C ARG A 39 -24.39 -7.17 12.35
N VAL A 40 -23.97 -7.62 11.17
CA VAL A 40 -24.86 -7.69 10.00
C VAL A 40 -25.97 -8.68 10.35
N GLN A 41 -27.21 -8.20 10.36
CA GLN A 41 -28.37 -9.06 10.49
C GLN A 41 -28.77 -9.58 9.11
N ASP A 42 -29.00 -8.67 8.17
CA ASP A 42 -29.49 -8.99 6.84
C ASP A 42 -28.69 -8.26 5.76
N HIS A 43 -28.52 -8.91 4.62
CA HIS A 43 -27.92 -8.36 3.41
C HIS A 43 -28.82 -8.70 2.22
N PHE A 44 -29.21 -7.68 1.47
CA PHE A 44 -30.02 -7.79 0.26
C PHE A 44 -29.21 -7.26 -0.92
N GLU A 45 -28.84 -8.13 -1.84
CA GLU A 45 -28.20 -7.68 -3.07
C GLU A 45 -29.23 -6.92 -3.93
N PHE A 46 -28.77 -5.99 -4.75
CA PHE A 46 -29.67 -5.27 -5.65
C PHE A 46 -30.40 -6.21 -6.62
N ILE A 47 -29.77 -7.33 -6.99
CA ILE A 47 -30.41 -8.35 -7.82
C ILE A 47 -31.57 -9.04 -7.13
N ASP A 48 -31.60 -9.08 -5.79
CA ASP A 48 -32.66 -9.71 -5.01
C ASP A 48 -33.81 -8.76 -4.70
N LEU A 49 -33.63 -7.45 -4.94
CA LEU A 49 -34.67 -6.45 -4.73
C LEU A 49 -35.57 -6.35 -5.97
N GLU A 50 -36.87 -6.44 -5.76
CA GLU A 50 -37.89 -6.28 -6.80
C GLU A 50 -38.40 -4.85 -6.86
N LEU A 51 -38.75 -4.28 -5.69
CA LEU A 51 -39.32 -2.94 -5.62
C LEU A 51 -38.97 -2.24 -4.30
N VAL A 52 -38.66 -0.95 -4.39
CA VAL A 52 -38.49 -0.07 -3.22
C VAL A 52 -39.58 1.00 -3.19
N HIS A 53 -40.46 0.91 -2.20
CA HIS A 53 -41.56 1.84 -2.00
C HIS A 53 -41.32 2.75 -0.80
N VAL A 54 -41.78 4.00 -0.90
CA VAL A 54 -41.72 4.96 0.22
C VAL A 54 -43.12 5.45 0.50
N ASP A 55 -43.59 5.23 1.72
CA ASP A 55 -44.79 5.85 2.25
C ASP A 55 -44.37 7.13 2.99
N SER A 56 -44.50 8.26 2.31
CA SER A 56 -44.14 9.57 2.84
C SER A 56 -45.04 10.02 3.99
N ALA A 57 -46.26 9.49 4.13
CA ALA A 57 -47.16 9.84 5.23
C ALA A 57 -46.74 9.14 6.54
N LYS A 58 -46.13 7.95 6.43
CA LYS A 58 -45.68 7.14 7.58
C LYS A 58 -44.17 7.21 7.83
N ASN A 59 -43.42 7.95 7.02
CA ASN A 59 -41.95 7.96 7.00
C ASN A 59 -41.38 6.53 6.93
N MET A 60 -41.92 5.73 5.99
CA MET A 60 -41.63 4.30 5.91
C MET A 60 -41.02 3.95 4.57
N LEU A 61 -39.92 3.20 4.60
CA LEU A 61 -39.25 2.59 3.46
C LEU A 61 -39.58 1.11 3.45
N ARG A 62 -40.22 0.64 2.38
CA ARG A 62 -40.59 -0.75 2.17
C ARG A 62 -39.73 -1.37 1.09
N LEU A 63 -39.00 -2.43 1.43
CA LEU A 63 -38.18 -3.21 0.52
C LEU A 63 -38.93 -4.49 0.17
N HIS A 64 -39.26 -4.69 -1.10
CA HIS A 64 -39.77 -5.95 -1.63
C HIS A 64 -38.61 -6.70 -2.27
N THR A 65 -38.38 -7.93 -1.82
CA THR A 65 -37.43 -8.85 -2.45
C THR A 65 -38.16 -9.77 -3.42
N LYS A 66 -37.43 -10.35 -4.37
CA LYS A 66 -37.94 -11.34 -5.33
C LYS A 66 -38.38 -12.67 -4.72
N GLN A 67 -38.10 -12.88 -3.43
CA GLN A 67 -38.53 -14.06 -2.67
C GLN A 67 -39.80 -13.78 -1.84
N ASP A 68 -40.59 -12.76 -2.24
CA ASP A 68 -41.78 -12.28 -1.54
C ASP A 68 -41.54 -11.81 -0.08
N LEU A 69 -40.28 -11.63 0.34
CA LEU A 69 -39.96 -11.02 1.62
C LEU A 69 -40.15 -9.51 1.54
N VAL A 70 -40.92 -8.96 2.49
CA VAL A 70 -41.16 -7.52 2.64
C VAL A 70 -40.52 -7.04 3.93
N VAL A 71 -39.65 -6.03 3.83
CA VAL A 71 -39.01 -5.40 4.98
C VAL A 71 -39.48 -3.96 5.11
N ASP A 72 -40.12 -3.65 6.24
CA ASP A 72 -40.63 -2.31 6.56
C ASP A 72 -39.73 -1.58 7.55
N LEU A 73 -39.18 -0.45 7.11
CA LEU A 73 -38.22 0.37 7.86
C LEU A 73 -38.75 1.79 8.04
N ARG A 74 -39.00 2.20 9.28
CA ARG A 74 -39.37 3.59 9.61
C ARG A 74 -38.13 4.47 9.68
N THR A 75 -38.09 5.55 8.90
CA THR A 75 -37.00 6.53 8.89
C THR A 75 -37.41 7.85 8.25
N SER A 76 -36.98 8.98 8.83
CA SER A 76 -37.18 10.32 8.27
C SER A 76 -36.42 10.54 6.95
N CYS A 77 -35.45 9.68 6.64
CA CYS A 77 -34.63 9.75 5.44
C CYS A 77 -35.14 8.86 4.27
N ALA A 78 -36.35 8.30 4.37
CA ALA A 78 -36.86 7.31 3.40
C ALA A 78 -36.80 7.77 1.93
N PRO A 79 -37.15 9.02 1.56
CA PRO A 79 -37.04 9.51 0.19
C PRO A 79 -35.59 9.55 -0.33
N THR A 80 -34.65 9.94 0.53
CA THR A 80 -33.22 10.02 0.21
C THR A 80 -32.64 8.62 -0.01
N ILE A 81 -33.00 7.67 0.85
CA ILE A 81 -32.57 6.27 0.76
C ILE A 81 -33.10 5.63 -0.52
N LYS A 82 -34.39 5.84 -0.86
CA LYS A 82 -34.98 5.33 -2.10
C LYS A 82 -34.29 5.87 -3.36
N LYS A 83 -33.98 7.16 -3.42
CA LYS A 83 -33.22 7.74 -4.55
C LYS A 83 -31.87 7.06 -4.71
N LEU A 84 -31.17 6.81 -3.60
CA LEU A 84 -29.85 6.22 -3.60
C LEU A 84 -29.89 4.74 -4.02
N ILE A 85 -30.87 3.96 -3.55
CA ILE A 85 -31.09 2.57 -4.01
C ILE A 85 -31.46 2.54 -5.50
N ASN A 86 -32.39 3.39 -5.95
CA ASN A 86 -32.79 3.45 -7.35
C ASN A 86 -31.63 3.78 -8.29
N ARG A 87 -30.68 4.62 -7.84
CA ARG A 87 -29.46 4.93 -8.60
C ARG A 87 -28.61 3.68 -8.85
N PHE A 88 -28.52 2.78 -7.87
CA PHE A 88 -27.79 1.52 -8.02
C PHE A 88 -28.61 0.45 -8.79
N MET A 89 -29.93 0.44 -8.66
CA MET A 89 -30.83 -0.50 -9.36
C MET A 89 -30.98 -0.20 -10.86
N CYS A 90 -31.06 1.08 -11.25
CA CYS A 90 -31.43 1.50 -12.61
C CYS A 90 -30.24 1.81 -13.53
N GLY A 91 -29.00 1.61 -13.07
CA GLY A 91 -27.76 1.73 -13.83
C GLY A 91 -27.76 2.80 -14.93
N GLU A 92 -27.30 4.02 -14.64
CA GLU A 92 -26.83 4.92 -15.70
C GLU A 92 -25.61 4.27 -16.38
N THR A 93 -25.88 3.45 -17.38
CA THR A 93 -24.88 2.77 -18.20
C THR A 93 -24.28 3.79 -19.16
N LYS A 94 -23.10 4.33 -18.82
CA LYS A 94 -22.23 4.93 -19.84
C LYS A 94 -21.83 3.82 -20.81
N THR A 95 -22.31 3.87 -22.05
CA THR A 95 -21.91 2.94 -23.11
C THR A 95 -20.39 3.00 -23.28
N LYS A 96 -19.70 1.90 -22.98
CA LYS A 96 -18.25 1.78 -23.14
C LYS A 96 -17.98 1.63 -24.64
N HIS A 97 -17.35 2.63 -25.25
CA HIS A 97 -16.96 2.57 -26.65
C HIS A 97 -15.66 1.76 -26.73
N VAL A 98 -15.66 0.63 -27.42
CA VAL A 98 -14.49 -0.25 -27.57
C VAL A 98 -14.09 -0.27 -29.04
N MET A 99 -12.83 0.05 -29.30
CA MET A 99 -12.22 0.01 -30.62
C MET A 99 -11.17 -1.10 -30.69
N ARG A 100 -10.94 -1.67 -31.86
CA ARG A 100 -9.92 -2.71 -32.09
C ARG A 100 -8.70 -2.11 -32.79
N ALA A 101 -7.51 -2.40 -32.28
CA ALA A 101 -6.27 -2.02 -32.93
C ALA A 101 -6.07 -2.76 -34.26
N THR A 102 -5.82 -2.02 -35.33
CA THR A 102 -5.58 -2.58 -36.68
C THR A 102 -4.11 -2.95 -36.92
N THR A 103 -3.20 -2.37 -36.12
CA THR A 103 -1.74 -2.52 -36.24
C THR A 103 -1.06 -2.48 -34.87
N ASP A 104 0.17 -2.98 -34.80
CA ASP A 104 1.01 -2.84 -33.62
C ASP A 104 1.52 -1.39 -33.52
N TYR A 105 1.41 -0.79 -32.33
CA TYR A 105 1.89 0.54 -32.02
C TYR A 105 2.72 0.52 -30.75
N VAL A 106 4.02 0.79 -30.88
CA VAL A 106 4.97 0.83 -29.76
C VAL A 106 5.71 2.16 -29.82
N THR A 107 5.64 2.92 -28.74
CA THR A 107 6.29 4.20 -28.55
C THR A 107 6.91 4.31 -27.16
N THR A 108 7.99 5.08 -27.07
CA THR A 108 8.66 5.44 -25.83
C THR A 108 8.19 6.79 -25.29
N GLU A 109 7.28 7.46 -25.99
CA GLU A 109 6.77 8.78 -25.59
C GLU A 109 5.80 8.67 -24.39
N PRO A 110 6.01 9.44 -23.31
CA PRO A 110 5.11 9.45 -22.16
C PRO A 110 3.70 9.92 -22.54
N GLY A 111 2.69 9.14 -22.20
CA GLY A 111 1.28 9.51 -22.40
C GLY A 111 0.65 8.97 -23.70
N PHE A 112 1.36 8.17 -24.49
CA PHE A 112 0.81 7.38 -25.59
C PHE A 112 0.62 5.92 -25.17
N LEU A 113 -0.41 5.27 -25.71
CA LEU A 113 -0.73 3.90 -25.35
C LEU A 113 -0.01 2.93 -26.29
N ASN A 114 0.70 1.95 -25.74
CA ASN A 114 1.28 0.86 -26.51
C ASN A 114 0.24 -0.25 -26.68
N PHE A 115 0.04 -0.74 -27.90
CA PHE A 115 -0.94 -1.76 -28.21
C PHE A 115 -0.51 -2.63 -29.38
N LYS A 116 -1.03 -3.86 -29.43
CA LYS A 116 -0.80 -4.80 -30.53
C LYS A 116 -2.05 -4.91 -31.39
N LYS A 117 -1.85 -5.28 -32.66
CA LYS A 117 -2.92 -5.58 -33.61
C LYS A 117 -3.85 -6.63 -33.01
N GLY A 118 -5.14 -6.28 -32.95
CA GLY A 118 -6.20 -7.10 -32.35
C GLY A 118 -6.56 -6.74 -30.91
N ASP A 119 -5.81 -5.87 -30.24
CA ASP A 119 -6.14 -5.43 -28.88
C ASP A 119 -7.45 -4.63 -28.88
N LEU A 120 -8.27 -4.88 -27.85
CA LEU A 120 -9.51 -4.15 -27.59
C LEU A 120 -9.23 -2.96 -26.67
N ILE A 121 -9.39 -1.76 -27.21
CA ILE A 121 -9.10 -0.50 -26.56
C ILE A 121 -10.41 0.14 -26.14
N GLN A 122 -10.60 0.33 -24.83
CA GLN A 122 -11.75 1.06 -24.32
C GLN A 122 -11.47 2.56 -24.45
N ILE A 123 -12.25 3.24 -25.28
CA ILE A 123 -12.19 4.69 -25.46
C ILE A 123 -12.92 5.35 -24.29
N THR A 124 -12.20 6.21 -23.59
CA THR A 124 -12.70 6.85 -22.36
C THR A 124 -13.33 8.22 -22.62
N ARG A 125 -13.18 8.77 -23.83
CA ARG A 125 -13.83 9.99 -24.33
C ARG A 125 -13.99 9.90 -25.82
N ASP A 126 -15.21 10.12 -26.32
CA ASP A 126 -15.47 10.13 -27.75
C ASP A 126 -16.36 11.31 -28.16
N VAL A 127 -16.05 11.83 -29.36
CA VAL A 127 -16.88 12.67 -30.23
C VAL A 127 -17.30 14.06 -29.69
N ASN A 128 -16.38 15.05 -29.77
CA ASN A 128 -16.71 16.45 -30.09
C ASN A 128 -15.49 17.41 -30.10
N SER A 129 -14.32 16.96 -30.53
CA SER A 129 -13.27 17.89 -30.94
C SER A 129 -13.34 18.01 -32.47
N SER A 130 -13.48 19.25 -32.94
CA SER A 130 -13.32 19.71 -34.32
C SER A 130 -12.49 18.75 -35.21
N ALA A 131 -12.97 18.50 -36.42
CA ALA A 131 -12.57 17.49 -37.43
C ALA A 131 -11.08 17.43 -37.86
N THR A 132 -10.13 17.92 -37.06
CA THR A 132 -8.71 18.07 -37.40
C THR A 132 -7.75 17.40 -36.43
N GLU A 133 -8.17 16.84 -35.29
CA GLU A 133 -7.26 16.11 -34.39
C GLU A 133 -7.43 14.58 -34.47
N LYS A 134 -6.37 13.90 -34.93
CA LYS A 134 -6.28 12.44 -35.18
C LYS A 134 -5.99 11.57 -33.94
N TRP A 135 -6.18 12.08 -32.72
CA TRP A 135 -5.75 11.39 -31.49
C TRP A 135 -6.91 11.22 -30.50
N LEU A 136 -7.18 9.97 -30.13
CA LEU A 136 -8.17 9.51 -29.16
C LEU A 136 -7.52 9.21 -27.81
N LYS A 137 -8.30 9.08 -26.73
CA LYS A 137 -7.80 8.61 -25.42
C LYS A 137 -8.38 7.24 -25.08
N GLY A 138 -7.49 6.24 -25.04
CA GLY A 138 -7.84 4.83 -24.83
C GLY A 138 -7.23 4.22 -23.58
N ARG A 139 -7.80 3.10 -23.16
CA ARG A 139 -7.31 2.24 -22.07
C ARG A 139 -7.28 0.79 -22.52
N ILE A 140 -6.20 0.09 -22.18
CA ILE A 140 -6.07 -1.37 -22.29
C ILE A 140 -5.60 -1.87 -20.93
N GLY A 141 -6.31 -2.81 -20.31
CA GLY A 141 -5.97 -3.25 -18.95
C GLY A 141 -5.93 -2.05 -17.99
N ASN A 142 -4.81 -1.81 -17.31
CA ASN A 142 -4.62 -0.61 -16.46
C ASN A 142 -3.82 0.53 -17.10
N ASP A 143 -3.41 0.37 -18.36
CA ASP A 143 -2.62 1.35 -19.08
C ASP A 143 -3.52 2.36 -19.79
N TYR A 144 -3.16 3.65 -19.69
CA TYR A 144 -3.89 4.77 -20.28
C TYR A 144 -2.97 5.56 -21.21
N GLY A 145 -3.49 5.98 -22.36
CA GLY A 145 -2.71 6.83 -23.26
C GLY A 145 -3.47 7.33 -24.47
N LYS A 146 -2.82 8.21 -25.23
CA LYS A 146 -3.29 8.66 -26.54
C LYS A 146 -3.14 7.55 -27.57
N VAL A 147 -4.17 7.40 -28.42
CA VAL A 147 -4.30 6.39 -29.46
C VAL A 147 -4.61 7.11 -30.77
N SER A 148 -3.83 6.88 -31.82
CA SER A 148 -4.13 7.51 -33.12
C SER A 148 -5.36 6.85 -33.73
N SER A 149 -6.29 7.66 -34.25
CA SER A 149 -7.47 7.15 -34.99
C SER A 149 -7.08 6.37 -36.24
N ASP A 150 -5.87 6.58 -36.78
CA ASP A 150 -5.38 5.88 -37.96
C ASP A 150 -5.05 4.38 -37.67
N TYR A 151 -4.97 3.98 -36.39
CA TYR A 151 -4.57 2.62 -35.98
C TYR A 151 -5.67 1.83 -35.26
N VAL A 152 -6.91 2.34 -35.25
CA VAL A 152 -8.05 1.70 -34.57
C VAL A 152 -9.33 1.73 -35.41
N GLU A 153 -10.15 0.68 -35.28
CA GLU A 153 -11.45 0.54 -35.94
C GLU A 153 -12.57 0.25 -34.92
N PRO A 154 -13.80 0.77 -35.12
CA PRO A 154 -14.95 0.44 -34.25
C PRO A 154 -15.30 -1.05 -34.26
N CYS A 155 -15.70 -1.60 -33.11
CA CYS A 155 -16.27 -2.96 -33.03
C CYS A 155 -17.80 -2.91 -33.13
N ASP A 156 -18.39 -3.61 -34.09
CA ASP A 156 -19.85 -3.73 -34.21
C ASP A 156 -20.45 -4.67 -33.15
N GLU A 157 -21.70 -4.37 -32.74
CA GLU A 157 -22.47 -4.97 -31.64
C GLU A 157 -22.75 -6.49 -31.75
N SER A 158 -22.22 -7.18 -32.76
CA SER A 158 -22.43 -8.62 -33.00
C SER A 158 -21.48 -9.56 -32.22
N PHE A 159 -20.58 -9.02 -31.39
CA PHE A 159 -19.59 -9.83 -30.65
C PHE A 159 -20.13 -10.48 -29.37
N TYR A 160 -21.27 -10.02 -28.83
CA TYR A 160 -21.89 -10.60 -27.62
C TYR A 160 -22.81 -11.78 -27.96
N GLY A 161 -22.24 -12.89 -28.42
CA GLY A 161 -22.97 -14.12 -28.74
C GLY A 161 -23.42 -14.90 -27.50
N TYR A 162 -24.71 -14.79 -27.13
CA TYR A 162 -25.40 -15.77 -26.27
C TYR A 162 -25.96 -16.90 -27.13
N GLY A 163 -25.51 -18.15 -26.92
CA GLY A 163 -25.93 -19.32 -27.71
C GLY A 163 -25.48 -20.68 -27.17
N VAL A 164 -26.22 -21.16 -26.17
CA VAL A 164 -26.46 -22.53 -25.63
C VAL A 164 -25.95 -23.76 -26.44
N ASN A 165 -24.94 -24.52 -25.93
CA ASN A 165 -25.04 -25.95 -25.48
C ASN A 165 -23.69 -26.72 -25.38
N ARG A 166 -23.48 -27.32 -24.18
CA ARG A 166 -22.68 -28.53 -23.81
C ARG A 166 -21.19 -28.56 -24.18
N THR A 167 -20.24 -28.61 -23.26
CA THR A 167 -20.06 -29.54 -22.12
C THR A 167 -19.10 -28.88 -21.14
N MET A 168 -19.36 -28.96 -19.84
CA MET A 168 -18.52 -28.38 -18.79
C MET A 168 -17.12 -29.01 -18.79
N PRO A 169 -16.03 -28.27 -19.05
CA PRO A 169 -14.77 -28.54 -18.41
C PRO A 169 -14.88 -28.03 -16.97
N VAL A 170 -14.46 -28.87 -16.04
CA VAL A 170 -14.36 -28.60 -14.62
C VAL A 170 -13.68 -27.24 -14.37
N CYS A 171 -14.21 -26.54 -13.37
CA CYS A 171 -13.76 -25.27 -12.80
C CYS A 171 -12.23 -25.17 -12.72
N GLY A 172 -11.67 -24.19 -13.43
CA GLY A 172 -10.31 -23.70 -13.24
C GLY A 172 -10.38 -22.23 -12.85
N ASP A 173 -10.22 -21.97 -11.55
CA ASP A 173 -10.13 -20.63 -10.97
C ASP A 173 -9.08 -19.80 -11.71
N THR A 174 -9.49 -18.68 -12.32
CA THR A 174 -8.54 -17.63 -12.74
C THR A 174 -8.47 -16.58 -11.64
N THR A 175 -7.77 -16.95 -10.58
CA THR A 175 -7.30 -16.06 -9.53
C THR A 175 -6.28 -15.08 -10.12
N TYR A 176 -6.52 -13.78 -9.94
CA TYR A 176 -5.46 -12.78 -10.00
C TYR A 176 -4.53 -13.05 -8.82
N SER A 177 -3.35 -13.59 -9.10
CA SER A 177 -2.34 -13.92 -8.10
C SER A 177 -1.66 -12.65 -7.58
N VAL A 178 -2.24 -12.07 -6.53
CA VAL A 178 -1.46 -11.48 -5.45
C VAL A 178 -1.26 -12.62 -4.44
N TYR A 179 -0.01 -13.02 -4.24
CA TYR A 179 0.47 -14.11 -3.37
C TYR A 179 -0.63 -14.92 -2.65
N SER A 180 -0.99 -16.08 -3.20
CA SER A 180 -1.47 -17.18 -2.38
C SER A 180 -0.24 -17.92 -1.85
N GLN A 181 -0.01 -17.86 -0.54
CA GLN A 181 0.57 -19.01 0.14
C GLN A 181 -0.42 -20.16 -0.01
N ASN A 182 -0.17 -21.03 -0.99
CA ASN A 182 -0.36 -22.47 -0.88
C ASN A 182 0.39 -23.16 -2.04
N GLY A 183 1.35 -23.99 -1.65
CA GLY A 183 2.22 -24.87 -2.44
C GLY A 183 1.96 -24.99 -3.94
N SER A 184 2.76 -24.29 -4.74
CA SER A 184 3.33 -24.91 -5.94
C SER A 184 4.81 -24.57 -6.00
N VAL A 185 5.62 -25.61 -5.77
CA VAL A 185 7.07 -25.59 -5.96
C VAL A 185 7.31 -25.55 -7.47
N HIS A 186 7.27 -24.37 -8.09
CA HIS A 186 8.05 -24.18 -9.31
C HIS A 186 9.50 -23.99 -8.89
N PRO A 187 10.45 -24.85 -9.34
CA PRO A 187 11.83 -24.72 -8.92
C PRO A 187 12.35 -23.36 -9.36
N GLN A 188 12.65 -22.46 -8.42
CA GLN A 188 13.71 -21.50 -8.69
C GLN A 188 14.91 -22.33 -9.15
N GLU A 189 15.46 -22.04 -10.33
CA GLU A 189 16.68 -22.72 -10.76
C GLU A 189 17.71 -22.60 -9.64
N PRO A 190 18.14 -23.72 -9.04
CA PRO A 190 19.05 -23.68 -7.90
C PRO A 190 20.35 -23.02 -8.35
N GLY A 191 20.66 -21.85 -7.77
CA GLY A 191 21.92 -21.14 -8.00
C GLY A 191 21.83 -19.75 -8.65
N LYS A 192 20.67 -19.32 -9.17
CA LYS A 192 20.50 -17.94 -9.67
C LYS A 192 20.31 -16.93 -8.54
N HIS A 193 20.85 -15.72 -8.72
CA HIS A 193 20.76 -14.60 -7.79
C HIS A 193 21.36 -14.86 -6.41
N THR A 194 22.42 -15.68 -6.34
CA THR A 194 23.12 -15.91 -5.07
C THR A 194 24.03 -14.73 -4.75
N MET A 195 24.24 -14.45 -3.46
CA MET A 195 25.20 -13.42 -3.05
C MET A 195 26.65 -13.74 -3.46
N MET A 196 26.95 -15.02 -3.72
CA MET A 196 28.22 -15.45 -4.31
C MET A 196 28.36 -15.00 -5.77
N GLU A 197 27.31 -15.17 -6.57
CA GLU A 197 27.24 -14.68 -7.96
C GLU A 197 27.36 -13.15 -7.99
N PHE A 198 26.61 -12.45 -7.14
CA PHE A 198 26.71 -10.99 -7.02
C PHE A 198 28.14 -10.54 -6.69
N ALA A 199 28.80 -11.21 -5.75
CA ALA A 199 30.17 -10.87 -5.37
C ALA A 199 31.18 -11.10 -6.50
N MET A 200 31.01 -12.11 -7.35
CA MET A 200 31.89 -12.34 -8.52
C MET A 200 31.86 -11.20 -9.53
N MET A 201 30.68 -10.61 -9.69
CA MET A 201 30.43 -9.56 -10.67
C MET A 201 30.80 -8.18 -10.12
N TYR A 202 30.40 -7.86 -8.89
CA TYR A 202 30.38 -6.48 -8.40
C TYR A 202 31.35 -6.20 -7.24
N PHE A 203 31.87 -7.22 -6.55
CA PHE A 203 32.80 -6.97 -5.45
C PHE A 203 34.18 -6.55 -5.97
N ARG A 204 34.85 -5.71 -5.18
CA ARG A 204 36.21 -5.24 -5.46
C ARG A 204 37.16 -6.44 -5.57
N ARG A 205 37.79 -6.53 -6.73
CA ARG A 205 38.88 -7.47 -7.00
C ARG A 205 40.19 -6.94 -6.39
N PRO A 206 41.11 -7.82 -5.96
CA PRO A 206 42.45 -7.41 -5.58
C PRO A 206 43.12 -6.70 -6.77
N LYS A 207 43.90 -5.63 -6.50
CA LYS A 207 44.58 -4.81 -7.53
C LYS A 207 45.50 -5.61 -8.48
N ASN A 208 45.84 -6.85 -8.13
CA ASN A 208 46.70 -7.74 -8.90
C ASN A 208 45.93 -8.75 -9.78
N VAL A 209 44.61 -8.58 -9.93
CA VAL A 209 43.73 -9.48 -10.68
C VAL A 209 42.94 -8.68 -11.71
N ILE A 210 43.58 -8.37 -12.85
CA ILE A 210 42.90 -7.88 -14.05
C ILE A 210 42.63 -9.09 -14.94
N GLY A 211 41.38 -9.26 -15.34
CA GLY A 211 40.99 -10.22 -16.38
C GLY A 211 41.39 -9.67 -17.74
N SER A 212 42.17 -10.46 -18.48
CA SER A 212 42.56 -10.30 -19.89
C SER A 212 43.25 -8.98 -20.29
N GLU A 213 44.43 -9.11 -20.92
CA GLU A 213 45.14 -8.08 -21.74
C GLU A 213 46.03 -7.00 -21.12
N ALA A 214 46.62 -7.20 -19.93
CA ALA A 214 47.80 -6.40 -19.57
C ALA A 214 48.90 -7.26 -18.92
N VAL A 215 49.98 -7.46 -19.68
CA VAL A 215 51.22 -8.10 -19.23
C VAL A 215 52.09 -7.05 -18.56
N THR A 216 52.15 -7.03 -17.23
CA THR A 216 53.22 -6.36 -16.49
C THR A 216 54.01 -7.39 -15.70
N LEU A 217 55.30 -7.50 -16.02
CA LEU A 217 56.25 -8.42 -15.39
C LEU A 217 56.47 -8.07 -13.91
N GLY A 218 56.45 -9.09 -13.04
CA GLY A 218 57.23 -9.08 -11.79
C GLY A 218 56.49 -9.20 -10.45
N ARG A 219 55.15 -9.23 -10.37
CA ARG A 219 54.43 -9.51 -9.11
C ARG A 219 53.67 -10.83 -9.20
N LYS A 220 53.89 -11.75 -8.25
CA LYS A 220 53.16 -13.03 -8.14
C LYS A 220 51.65 -12.75 -8.23
N LYS A 221 51.04 -13.18 -9.33
CA LYS A 221 49.60 -13.12 -9.58
C LYS A 221 48.92 -13.97 -8.50
N LYS A 222 48.22 -13.34 -7.54
CA LYS A 222 47.37 -14.07 -6.60
C LYS A 222 46.06 -14.34 -7.33
N GLU A 223 45.76 -15.60 -7.64
CA GLU A 223 44.47 -15.97 -8.23
C GLU A 223 43.34 -15.57 -7.28
N TRP A 224 42.27 -14.98 -7.82
CA TRP A 224 41.06 -14.69 -7.07
C TRP A 224 40.24 -15.96 -6.98
N THR A 225 40.43 -16.72 -5.90
CA THR A 225 39.83 -18.03 -5.76
C THR A 225 38.38 -17.94 -5.28
N TRP A 226 37.59 -18.99 -5.52
CA TRP A 226 36.24 -19.15 -4.94
C TRP A 226 36.23 -18.99 -3.41
N LYS A 227 37.32 -19.39 -2.74
CA LYS A 227 37.50 -19.21 -1.30
C LYS A 227 37.62 -17.74 -0.92
N ASP A 228 38.40 -16.94 -1.65
CA ASP A 228 38.54 -15.50 -1.39
C ASP A 228 37.19 -14.76 -1.56
N ILE A 229 36.34 -15.20 -2.49
CA ILE A 229 34.99 -14.64 -2.69
C ILE A 229 34.06 -15.05 -1.54
N ALA A 230 34.07 -16.34 -1.18
CA ALA A 230 33.29 -16.83 -0.04
C ALA A 230 33.65 -16.11 1.27
N ASP A 231 34.93 -15.83 1.48
CA ASP A 231 35.43 -15.06 2.63
C ASP A 231 34.93 -13.61 2.63
N LYS A 232 34.66 -13.02 1.45
CA LYS A 232 34.04 -11.70 1.33
C LYS A 232 32.54 -11.72 1.59
N VAL A 233 31.83 -12.81 1.29
CA VAL A 233 30.37 -12.92 1.44
C VAL A 233 29.93 -13.43 2.82
N LYS A 234 30.79 -14.12 3.57
CA LYS A 234 30.46 -14.63 4.92
C LYS A 234 30.97 -13.74 6.06
N TYR A 235 30.46 -13.98 7.26
CA TYR A 235 30.79 -13.25 8.49
C TYR A 235 32.30 -13.06 8.72
N SER A 236 32.66 -11.88 9.22
CA SER A 236 34.02 -11.52 9.65
C SER A 236 33.98 -10.86 11.02
N GLU A 237 34.88 -11.27 11.91
CA GLU A 237 35.13 -10.61 13.20
C GLU A 237 36.02 -9.36 13.04
N GLN A 238 36.69 -9.23 11.89
CA GLN A 238 37.63 -8.14 11.62
C GLN A 238 36.97 -7.06 10.76
N PRO A 239 37.27 -5.77 11.00
CA PRO A 239 36.85 -4.66 10.13
C PRO A 239 37.33 -4.85 8.70
N ILE A 240 36.52 -4.40 7.73
CA ILE A 240 36.97 -4.33 6.34
C ILE A 240 37.99 -3.19 6.16
N SER A 241 39.01 -3.42 5.35
CA SER A 241 40.01 -2.38 5.01
C SER A 241 39.63 -1.53 3.79
N HIS A 242 38.57 -1.93 3.07
CA HIS A 242 38.11 -1.37 1.81
C HIS A 242 36.65 -1.76 1.59
N SER A 243 35.90 -0.99 0.79
CA SER A 243 34.53 -1.33 0.40
C SER A 243 34.43 -2.73 -0.21
N LEU A 244 33.30 -3.40 0.04
CA LEU A 244 32.99 -4.69 -0.57
C LEU A 244 32.77 -4.51 -2.07
N LEU A 245 31.98 -3.51 -2.46
CA LEU A 245 31.71 -3.13 -3.84
C LEU A 245 32.89 -2.37 -4.47
N LYS A 246 32.95 -2.40 -5.80
CA LYS A 246 33.87 -1.53 -6.56
C LYS A 246 33.35 -0.09 -6.55
N ILE A 247 33.82 0.69 -5.58
CA ILE A 247 33.58 2.14 -5.48
C ILE A 247 34.87 2.88 -5.88
N GLU A 248 34.75 3.86 -6.79
CA GLU A 248 35.88 4.62 -7.34
C GLU A 248 36.36 5.76 -6.41
N SER A 249 35.44 6.36 -5.66
CA SER A 249 35.75 7.45 -4.74
C SER A 249 36.46 6.95 -3.48
N ALA A 250 37.64 7.49 -3.19
CA ALA A 250 38.38 7.21 -1.96
C ALA A 250 37.62 7.66 -0.70
N GLN A 251 36.85 8.76 -0.80
CA GLN A 251 35.99 9.21 0.29
C GLN A 251 34.87 8.21 0.56
N ALA A 252 34.22 7.71 -0.50
CA ALA A 252 33.17 6.71 -0.36
C ALA A 252 33.72 5.35 0.10
N ASP A 253 34.94 4.97 -0.28
CA ASP A 253 35.63 3.80 0.28
C ASP A 253 35.88 3.93 1.79
N LYS A 254 36.22 5.14 2.27
CA LYS A 254 36.37 5.41 3.70
C LYS A 254 35.02 5.36 4.43
N MET A 255 33.98 5.98 3.86
CA MET A 255 32.62 5.89 4.41
C MET A 255 32.12 4.44 4.46
N ALA A 256 32.40 3.62 3.46
CA ALA A 256 32.08 2.19 3.47
C ALA A 256 32.73 1.47 4.67
N GLN A 257 34.01 1.73 4.94
CA GLN A 257 34.70 1.17 6.10
C GLN A 257 34.07 1.63 7.42
N GLU A 258 33.72 2.91 7.52
CA GLU A 258 33.05 3.48 8.70
C GLU A 258 31.66 2.85 8.93
N THR A 259 30.87 2.66 7.86
CA THR A 259 29.58 1.96 7.94
C THR A 259 29.73 0.51 8.38
N PHE A 260 30.77 -0.21 7.94
CA PHE A 260 31.02 -1.58 8.39
C PHE A 260 31.33 -1.64 9.89
N VAL A 261 32.17 -0.71 10.38
CA VAL A 261 32.44 -0.59 11.82
C VAL A 261 31.15 -0.23 12.57
N CYS A 262 30.26 0.57 11.99
CA CYS A 262 28.96 0.88 12.55
C CYS A 262 28.08 -0.38 12.69
N VAL A 263 28.01 -1.22 11.64
CA VAL A 263 27.33 -2.53 11.70
C VAL A 263 27.93 -3.40 12.82
N MET A 264 29.27 -3.48 12.90
CA MET A 264 29.96 -4.24 13.94
C MET A 264 29.68 -3.72 15.36
N ARG A 265 29.57 -2.41 15.55
CA ARG A 265 29.19 -1.81 16.85
C ARG A 265 27.76 -2.18 17.22
N PHE A 266 26.82 -2.07 16.29
CA PHE A 266 25.42 -2.41 16.53
C PHE A 266 25.24 -3.90 16.88
N MET A 267 25.98 -4.77 16.20
CA MET A 267 26.00 -6.21 16.45
C MET A 267 26.78 -6.62 17.70
N GLY A 268 27.52 -5.69 18.32
CA GLY A 268 28.33 -5.93 19.51
C GLY A 268 29.66 -6.63 19.22
N ASP A 269 30.10 -6.74 17.96
CA ASP A 269 31.44 -7.22 17.60
C ASP A 269 32.52 -6.24 18.08
N THR A 270 32.25 -4.94 18.01
CA THR A 270 33.11 -3.85 18.50
C THR A 270 32.37 -3.01 19.56
N ASN A 271 33.12 -2.42 20.50
CA ASN A 271 32.53 -1.51 21.49
C ASN A 271 31.97 -0.23 20.84
N LEU A 272 30.86 0.27 21.37
CA LEU A 272 30.31 1.59 21.02
C LEU A 272 31.33 2.70 21.35
N LYS A 273 31.23 3.84 20.66
CA LYS A 273 32.03 5.02 21.02
C LYS A 273 31.64 5.50 22.42
N LYS A 274 32.52 6.27 23.08
CA LYS A 274 32.23 6.85 24.40
C LYS A 274 30.92 7.64 24.35
N ASN A 275 29.99 7.31 25.25
CA ASN A 275 28.65 7.90 25.35
C ASN A 275 27.72 7.71 24.12
N GLN A 276 28.07 6.81 23.19
CA GLN A 276 27.21 6.51 22.04
C GLN A 276 26.17 5.46 22.39
N THR A 277 24.91 5.71 22.04
CA THR A 277 23.81 4.73 22.14
C THR A 277 23.67 3.91 20.86
N TYR A 278 22.88 2.82 20.91
CA TYR A 278 22.52 2.08 19.70
C TYR A 278 21.72 2.92 18.70
N THR A 279 20.92 3.87 19.19
CA THR A 279 20.18 4.84 18.39
C THR A 279 21.13 5.78 17.64
N ASP A 280 22.14 6.33 18.32
CA ASP A 280 23.15 7.18 17.68
C ASP A 280 23.95 6.39 16.63
N CYS A 281 24.27 5.13 16.93
CA CYS A 281 24.94 4.22 15.99
C CYS A 281 24.07 3.98 14.75
N LEU A 282 22.78 3.70 14.92
CA LEU A 282 21.84 3.52 13.81
C LEU A 282 21.76 4.80 12.96
N TYR A 283 21.61 5.97 13.57
CA TYR A 283 21.52 7.22 12.83
C TYR A 283 22.79 7.54 12.05
N GLU A 284 23.97 7.25 12.59
CA GLU A 284 25.25 7.34 11.85
C GLU A 284 25.20 6.50 10.56
N LEU A 285 24.68 5.27 10.62
CA LEU A 285 24.53 4.41 9.45
C LEU A 285 23.48 4.93 8.44
N LEU A 286 22.30 5.31 8.93
CA LEU A 286 21.21 5.79 8.08
C LEU A 286 21.57 7.11 7.39
N ASN A 287 22.28 8.02 8.07
CA ASN A 287 22.73 9.29 7.49
C ASN A 287 23.64 9.05 6.28
N VAL A 288 24.59 8.12 6.38
CA VAL A 288 25.47 7.78 5.25
C VAL A 288 24.67 7.24 4.06
N CYS A 289 23.67 6.38 4.31
CA CYS A 289 22.80 5.84 3.27
C CYS A 289 21.88 6.91 2.63
N HIS A 290 21.54 7.94 3.40
CA HIS A 290 20.77 9.09 2.94
C HIS A 290 21.62 10.01 2.06
N GLU A 291 22.81 10.40 2.53
CA GLU A 291 23.72 11.33 1.84
C GLU A 291 24.31 10.75 0.56
N TYR A 292 24.58 9.44 0.52
CA TYR A 292 25.26 8.82 -0.62
C TYR A 292 24.59 7.51 -1.05
N ARG A 293 23.65 7.63 -2.01
CA ARG A 293 22.85 6.51 -2.54
C ARG A 293 23.66 5.27 -2.94
N PRO A 294 24.85 5.37 -3.58
CA PRO A 294 25.63 4.17 -3.92
C PRO A 294 26.10 3.35 -2.71
N LEU A 295 26.15 3.92 -1.51
CA LEU A 295 26.48 3.17 -0.29
C LEU A 295 25.31 2.33 0.25
N ARG A 296 24.08 2.48 -0.27
CA ARG A 296 22.95 1.63 0.12
C ARG A 296 23.23 0.16 -0.20
N ASP A 297 23.62 -0.12 -1.44
CA ASP A 297 23.97 -1.49 -1.87
C ASP A 297 25.18 -2.03 -1.11
N GLU A 298 26.17 -1.16 -0.82
CA GLU A 298 27.33 -1.53 0.01
C GLU A 298 26.89 -1.95 1.41
N VAL A 299 26.07 -1.15 2.09
CA VAL A 299 25.58 -1.47 3.44
C VAL A 299 24.72 -2.74 3.43
N TYR A 300 23.88 -2.94 2.40
CA TYR A 300 23.18 -4.22 2.23
C TYR A 300 24.15 -5.40 2.13
N CYS A 301 25.19 -5.29 1.31
CA CYS A 301 26.23 -6.32 1.22
C CYS A 301 26.95 -6.55 2.55
N GLN A 302 27.20 -5.51 3.32
CA GLN A 302 27.86 -5.60 4.64
C GLN A 302 26.98 -6.31 5.68
N ILE A 303 25.70 -6.01 5.75
CA ILE A 303 24.77 -6.69 6.68
C ILE A 303 24.55 -8.14 6.24
N ILE A 304 24.39 -8.39 4.95
CA ILE A 304 24.33 -9.75 4.38
C ILE A 304 25.59 -10.52 4.75
N LYS A 305 26.77 -9.90 4.61
CA LYS A 305 28.05 -10.48 5.02
C LYS A 305 28.03 -10.88 6.49
N GLN A 306 27.62 -9.97 7.38
CA GLN A 306 27.62 -10.24 8.83
C GLN A 306 26.53 -11.22 9.28
N THR A 307 25.49 -11.46 8.48
CA THR A 307 24.43 -12.43 8.77
C THR A 307 24.66 -13.79 8.10
N THR A 308 25.47 -13.86 7.04
CA THR A 308 25.79 -15.09 6.31
C THR A 308 26.82 -15.93 7.06
N ASN A 309 26.43 -17.15 7.46
CA ASN A 309 27.30 -18.10 8.19
C ASN A 309 28.00 -17.45 9.39
N ASN A 310 27.27 -16.63 10.15
CA ASN A 310 27.79 -15.98 11.35
C ASN A 310 28.15 -17.02 12.42
N ARG A 311 29.41 -16.98 12.87
CA ARG A 311 30.00 -17.88 13.86
C ARG A 311 30.38 -17.17 15.16
N SER A 312 29.90 -15.95 15.35
CA SER A 312 30.17 -15.17 16.56
C SER A 312 29.74 -15.96 17.80
N VAL A 313 30.61 -15.98 18.80
CA VAL A 313 30.32 -16.57 20.12
C VAL A 313 29.50 -15.63 21.02
N LYS A 314 29.30 -14.37 20.59
CA LYS A 314 28.58 -13.37 21.37
C LYS A 314 27.07 -13.60 21.28
N VAL A 315 26.41 -13.64 22.44
CA VAL A 315 24.96 -13.75 22.54
C VAL A 315 24.29 -12.60 21.79
N ASP A 316 23.18 -12.91 21.10
CA ASP A 316 22.39 -11.96 20.29
C ASP A 316 23.09 -11.30 19.10
N ASN A 317 24.38 -11.54 18.84
CA ASN A 317 25.11 -10.88 17.75
C ASN A 317 24.39 -11.03 16.39
N LEU A 318 24.09 -12.27 16.00
CA LEU A 318 23.37 -12.56 14.77
C LEU A 318 21.96 -11.93 14.77
N MET A 319 21.23 -12.03 15.89
CA MET A 319 19.89 -11.44 16.02
C MET A 319 19.92 -9.91 15.90
N ARG A 320 20.94 -9.24 16.45
CA ARG A 320 21.16 -7.80 16.29
C ARG A 320 21.44 -7.42 14.84
N GLY A 321 22.19 -8.26 14.10
CA GLY A 321 22.40 -8.09 12.66
C GLY A 321 21.08 -8.09 11.87
N TRP A 322 20.20 -9.04 12.16
CA TRP A 322 18.87 -9.10 11.55
C TRP A 322 17.94 -7.95 11.98
N ARG A 323 18.01 -7.52 13.24
CA ARG A 323 17.28 -6.32 13.71
C ARG A 323 17.77 -5.06 12.98
N LEU A 324 19.07 -4.89 12.81
CA LEU A 324 19.63 -3.80 11.99
C LEU A 324 19.18 -3.89 10.53
N PHE A 325 19.14 -5.10 9.98
CA PHE A 325 18.64 -5.34 8.62
C PHE A 325 17.18 -4.89 8.50
N SER A 326 16.32 -5.25 9.46
CA SER A 326 14.90 -4.86 9.46
C SER A 326 14.72 -3.34 9.46
N LEU A 327 15.57 -2.62 10.20
CA LEU A 327 15.60 -1.17 10.24
C LEU A 327 16.02 -0.60 8.89
N LEU A 328 17.13 -1.09 8.30
CA LEU A 328 17.61 -0.60 7.01
C LEU A 328 16.55 -0.79 5.90
N THR A 329 15.93 -1.97 5.84
CA THR A 329 14.90 -2.30 4.85
C THR A 329 13.62 -1.47 4.96
N ALA A 330 13.41 -0.76 6.08
CA ALA A 330 12.26 0.14 6.25
C ALA A 330 12.51 1.55 5.67
N TYR A 331 13.78 1.93 5.45
CA TYR A 331 14.17 3.28 5.05
C TYR A 331 14.68 3.39 3.62
N PHE A 332 15.36 2.37 3.10
CA PHE A 332 16.11 2.51 1.86
C PHE A 332 15.83 1.40 0.86
N ASP A 333 15.59 1.79 -0.39
CA ASP A 333 15.66 0.90 -1.54
C ASP A 333 17.11 0.46 -1.82
N CYS A 334 17.28 -0.49 -2.74
CA CYS A 334 18.55 -0.87 -3.33
C CYS A 334 18.49 -0.65 -4.85
N SER A 335 19.62 -0.78 -5.54
CA SER A 335 19.63 -0.71 -7.00
C SER A 335 18.83 -1.86 -7.63
N GLU A 336 18.33 -1.65 -8.85
CA GLU A 336 17.68 -2.70 -9.64
C GLU A 336 18.59 -3.92 -9.88
N ILE A 337 19.91 -3.72 -9.86
CA ILE A 337 20.90 -4.80 -9.99
C ILE A 337 20.94 -5.65 -8.70
N MET A 338 20.95 -5.01 -7.52
CA MET A 338 21.00 -5.70 -6.24
C MET A 338 19.66 -6.33 -5.85
N ARG A 339 18.55 -5.73 -6.30
CA ARG A 339 17.17 -6.11 -5.96
C ARG A 339 16.86 -7.61 -6.01
N PRO A 340 17.12 -8.36 -7.10
CA PRO A 340 16.81 -9.79 -7.13
C PRO A 340 17.66 -10.62 -6.17
N TYR A 341 18.90 -10.20 -5.89
CA TYR A 341 19.80 -10.87 -4.94
C TYR A 341 19.39 -10.62 -3.50
N LEU A 342 19.03 -9.37 -3.18
CA LEU A 342 18.52 -8.99 -1.86
C LEU A 342 17.20 -9.72 -1.55
N HIS A 343 16.25 -9.69 -2.49
CA HIS A 343 14.99 -10.42 -2.34
C HIS A 343 15.23 -11.91 -2.13
N LYS A 344 16.10 -12.54 -2.94
CA LYS A 344 16.42 -13.96 -2.79
C LYS A 344 17.03 -14.27 -1.43
N TYR A 345 18.02 -13.50 -0.98
CA TYR A 345 18.66 -13.71 0.31
C TYR A 345 17.66 -13.63 1.47
N LEU A 346 16.80 -12.61 1.48
CA LEU A 346 15.78 -12.43 2.51
C LEU A 346 14.70 -13.52 2.45
N SER A 347 14.24 -13.89 1.25
CA SER A 347 13.25 -14.95 1.05
C SER A 347 13.78 -16.33 1.46
N ASP A 348 15.01 -16.67 1.08
CA ASP A 348 15.64 -17.94 1.48
C ASP A 348 15.81 -18.01 3.01
N ALA A 349 16.16 -16.90 3.66
CA ALA A 349 16.29 -16.83 5.12
C ALA A 349 14.94 -16.83 5.86
N ALA A 350 13.91 -16.19 5.31
CA ALA A 350 12.56 -16.16 5.87
C ALA A 350 11.87 -17.53 5.80
N ASN A 351 12.11 -18.30 4.73
CA ASN A 351 11.49 -19.61 4.52
C ASN A 351 12.22 -20.77 5.22
N ASP A 352 13.40 -20.55 5.83
CA ASP A 352 14.11 -21.58 6.59
C ASP A 352 13.71 -21.54 8.08
N GLU A 353 12.56 -22.14 8.41
CA GLU A 353 12.00 -22.20 9.78
C GLU A 353 12.95 -22.81 10.82
N ARG A 354 13.97 -23.56 10.38
CA ARG A 354 14.98 -24.16 11.26
C ARG A 354 15.93 -23.10 11.84
N ARG A 355 15.97 -21.90 11.24
CA ARG A 355 16.80 -20.79 11.70
C ARG A 355 16.06 -20.01 12.78
N PRO A 356 16.71 -19.69 13.91
CA PRO A 356 16.09 -18.91 14.98
C PRO A 356 15.72 -17.47 14.55
N TYR A 357 16.27 -17.00 13.43
CA TYR A 357 16.06 -15.66 12.88
C TYR A 357 15.05 -15.62 11.71
N HIS A 358 14.40 -16.73 11.33
CA HIS A 358 13.50 -16.74 10.17
C HIS A 358 12.38 -15.69 10.29
N ALA A 359 11.83 -15.48 11.49
CA ALA A 359 10.75 -14.54 11.73
C ALA A 359 11.17 -13.09 11.49
N ILE A 360 12.36 -12.69 11.96
CA ILE A 360 12.89 -11.34 11.70
C ILE A 360 13.36 -11.19 10.25
N ALA A 361 13.83 -12.26 9.60
CA ALA A 361 14.11 -12.25 8.17
C ALA A 361 12.82 -12.03 7.35
N ASN A 362 11.69 -12.61 7.77
CA ASN A 362 10.40 -12.34 7.15
C ASN A 362 9.97 -10.88 7.32
N VAL A 363 10.20 -10.28 8.50
CA VAL A 363 10.00 -8.82 8.70
C VAL A 363 10.90 -8.00 7.76
N CYS A 364 12.17 -8.37 7.58
CA CYS A 364 13.05 -7.70 6.60
C CYS A 364 12.50 -7.79 5.17
N LEU A 365 11.98 -8.97 4.79
CA LEU A 365 11.37 -9.20 3.48
C LEU A 365 10.12 -8.34 3.27
N ASP A 366 9.21 -8.33 4.24
CA ASP A 366 8.00 -7.50 4.20
C ASP A 366 8.36 -6.01 4.12
N ASN A 367 9.32 -5.56 4.93
CA ASN A 367 9.80 -4.18 4.95
C ASN A 367 10.33 -3.76 3.58
N ILE A 368 11.22 -4.56 2.97
CA ILE A 368 11.81 -4.18 1.67
C ILE A 368 10.77 -4.21 0.54
N MET A 369 9.79 -5.12 0.58
CA MET A 369 8.68 -5.14 -0.39
C MET A 369 7.82 -3.88 -0.27
N LYS A 370 7.56 -3.41 0.96
CA LYS A 370 6.87 -2.14 1.18
C LYS A 370 7.70 -0.96 0.70
N THR A 371 8.99 -0.92 1.02
CA THR A 371 9.88 0.15 0.56
C THR A 371 9.99 0.21 -0.97
N PHE A 372 9.93 -0.94 -1.64
CA PHE A 372 9.84 -1.00 -3.10
C PHE A 372 8.52 -0.48 -3.67
N LYS A 373 7.41 -0.67 -2.96
CA LYS A 373 6.07 -0.27 -3.42
C LYS A 373 5.74 1.19 -3.10
N TYR A 374 6.08 1.63 -1.89
CA TYR A 374 5.66 2.92 -1.32
C TYR A 374 6.81 3.91 -1.11
N GLY A 375 8.05 3.51 -1.41
CA GLY A 375 9.24 4.24 -1.01
C GLY A 375 9.59 3.98 0.46
N GLY A 376 10.74 4.50 0.91
CA GLY A 376 11.18 4.33 2.29
C GLY A 376 10.53 5.33 3.25
N ARG A 377 10.63 5.03 4.54
CA ARG A 377 10.24 5.98 5.59
C ARG A 377 10.97 7.30 5.51
N LYS A 378 10.27 8.37 5.91
CA LYS A 378 10.75 9.76 5.88
C LYS A 378 11.21 10.25 7.25
N PHE A 379 10.65 9.72 8.35
CA PHE A 379 11.01 10.12 9.71
C PHE A 379 11.81 9.05 10.42
N LEU A 380 12.84 9.45 11.17
CA LEU A 380 13.64 8.53 11.98
C LEU A 380 12.85 8.08 13.21
N LEU A 381 12.90 6.77 13.50
CA LEU A 381 12.38 6.17 14.73
C LEU A 381 13.00 6.85 15.95
N ASN A 382 12.22 7.10 16.99
CA ASN A 382 12.75 7.66 18.23
C ASN A 382 13.54 6.61 19.04
N ALA A 383 14.24 7.06 20.09
CA ALA A 383 15.12 6.17 20.87
C ALA A 383 14.37 5.00 21.53
N VAL A 384 13.12 5.21 21.96
CA VAL A 384 12.27 4.20 22.59
C VAL A 384 11.89 3.12 21.58
N GLU A 385 11.58 3.50 20.34
CA GLU A 385 11.26 2.55 19.29
C GLU A 385 12.49 1.75 18.84
N VAL A 386 13.65 2.40 18.71
CA VAL A 386 14.91 1.71 18.38
C VAL A 386 15.26 0.70 19.49
N GLU A 387 15.09 1.08 20.76
CA GLU A 387 15.27 0.18 21.89
C GLU A 387 14.28 -0.99 21.85
N ALA A 388 13.00 -0.73 21.57
CA ALA A 388 11.97 -1.76 21.44
C ALA A 388 12.32 -2.78 20.33
N ILE A 389 12.72 -2.32 19.14
CA ILE A 389 13.15 -3.19 18.04
C ILE A 389 14.42 -3.95 18.43
N THR A 390 15.35 -3.29 19.11
CA THR A 390 16.58 -3.92 19.64
C THR A 390 16.28 -4.99 20.69
N MET A 391 15.16 -4.90 21.41
CA MET A 391 14.64 -5.92 22.33
C MET A 391 13.72 -6.95 21.67
N GLY A 392 13.45 -6.84 20.36
CA GLY A 392 12.60 -7.77 19.61
C GLY A 392 11.10 -7.44 19.61
N LYS A 393 10.71 -6.26 20.10
CA LYS A 393 9.34 -5.74 19.95
C LYS A 393 9.22 -5.04 18.60
N THR A 394 8.36 -5.54 17.73
CA THR A 394 8.17 -5.02 16.36
C THR A 394 6.80 -4.38 16.13
N MET A 395 5.90 -4.46 17.13
CA MET A 395 4.50 -4.03 17.05
C MET A 395 4.14 -3.02 18.15
N ARG A 396 3.41 -1.97 17.77
CA ARG A 396 2.77 -0.98 18.64
C ARG A 396 1.27 -1.01 18.41
N LYS A 397 0.47 -0.99 19.48
CA LYS A 397 -0.99 -0.86 19.36
C LYS A 397 -1.38 0.60 19.16
N GLN A 398 -2.11 0.89 18.08
CA GLN A 398 -2.56 2.23 17.73
C GLN A 398 -4.09 2.28 17.67
N VAL A 399 -4.65 3.36 18.23
CA VAL A 399 -6.09 3.62 18.22
C VAL A 399 -6.45 4.35 16.93
N PHE A 400 -7.43 3.82 16.22
CA PHE A 400 -8.11 4.44 15.08
C PHE A 400 -9.58 4.64 15.40
N ARG A 401 -10.10 5.83 15.11
CA ARG A 401 -11.52 6.16 15.33
C ARG A 401 -12.33 5.90 14.06
N LEU A 402 -13.56 5.46 14.23
CA LEU A 402 -14.55 5.34 13.17
C LEU A 402 -15.61 6.45 13.32
N PRO A 403 -16.35 6.77 12.25
CA PRO A 403 -17.51 7.66 12.34
C PRO A 403 -18.48 7.18 13.43
N GLY A 404 -19.01 8.11 14.23
CA GLY A 404 -19.87 7.80 15.36
C GLY A 404 -19.14 7.54 16.69
N GLY A 405 -17.84 7.82 16.78
CA GLY A 405 -17.08 7.83 18.04
C GLY A 405 -16.50 6.48 18.46
N HIS A 406 -16.71 5.42 17.68
CA HIS A 406 -16.15 4.10 17.93
C HIS A 406 -14.62 4.10 17.77
N GLN A 407 -13.93 3.29 18.57
CA GLN A 407 -12.47 3.17 18.54
C GLN A 407 -12.08 1.72 18.25
N LYS A 408 -11.10 1.53 17.38
CA LYS A 408 -10.48 0.24 17.08
C LYS A 408 -9.00 0.31 17.39
N LEU A 409 -8.52 -0.69 18.11
CA LEU A 409 -7.11 -0.82 18.48
C LEU A 409 -6.46 -1.84 17.54
N LEU A 410 -5.58 -1.37 16.67
CA LEU A 410 -4.90 -2.19 15.67
C LEU A 410 -3.40 -2.27 15.95
N ASP A 411 -2.80 -3.39 15.60
CA ASP A 411 -1.33 -3.53 15.66
C ASP A 411 -0.71 -2.79 14.46
N THR A 412 0.29 -1.98 14.76
CA THR A 412 1.07 -1.20 13.78
C THR A 412 2.54 -1.57 13.91
N THR A 413 3.20 -1.77 12.78
CA THR A 413 4.65 -1.93 12.68
C THR A 413 5.29 -0.59 12.34
N SER A 414 6.63 -0.54 12.39
CA SER A 414 7.39 0.61 11.89
C SER A 414 7.12 0.91 10.41
N VAL A 415 6.62 -0.03 9.60
CA VAL A 415 6.37 0.12 8.15
C VAL A 415 4.90 0.00 7.77
N THR A 416 3.97 0.09 8.72
CA THR A 416 2.53 0.03 8.40
C THR A 416 2.13 1.32 7.68
N VAL A 417 1.56 1.19 6.48
CA VAL A 417 1.04 2.32 5.69
C VAL A 417 -0.46 2.54 5.91
N ALA A 418 -0.95 3.72 5.55
CA ALA A 418 -2.37 4.08 5.68
C ALA A 418 -3.29 3.13 4.92
N GLU A 419 -2.91 2.68 3.72
CA GLU A 419 -3.68 1.73 2.91
C GLU A 419 -3.99 0.44 3.69
N GLU A 420 -3.01 -0.15 4.38
CA GLU A 420 -3.18 -1.39 5.13
C GLU A 420 -4.21 -1.23 6.26
N ILE A 421 -4.15 -0.09 6.97
CA ILE A 421 -5.10 0.22 8.03
C ILE A 421 -6.50 0.46 7.46
N ILE A 422 -6.62 1.16 6.33
CA ILE A 422 -7.90 1.38 5.66
C ILE A 422 -8.51 0.03 5.27
N GLN A 423 -7.74 -0.84 4.62
CA GLN A 423 -8.17 -2.18 4.23
C GLN A 423 -8.60 -3.00 5.45
N GLN A 424 -7.81 -2.99 6.53
CA GLN A 424 -8.12 -3.74 7.75
C GLN A 424 -9.41 -3.24 8.41
N LEU A 425 -9.59 -1.92 8.55
CA LEU A 425 -10.81 -1.33 9.11
C LEU A 425 -12.02 -1.57 8.20
N CYS A 426 -11.87 -1.47 6.88
CA CYS A 426 -12.93 -1.74 5.92
C CYS A 426 -13.38 -3.21 5.97
N ASN A 427 -12.42 -4.16 5.98
CA ASN A 427 -12.71 -5.57 6.11
C ASN A 427 -13.49 -5.88 7.41
N GLN A 428 -13.12 -5.24 8.53
CA GLN A 428 -13.87 -5.35 9.79
C GLN A 428 -15.30 -4.78 9.71
N MET A 429 -15.54 -3.80 8.84
CA MET A 429 -16.87 -3.27 8.54
C MET A 429 -17.58 -4.04 7.41
N ASN A 430 -17.04 -5.19 7.00
CA ASN A 430 -17.50 -6.03 5.89
C ASN A 430 -17.49 -5.32 4.52
N ILE A 431 -16.66 -4.29 4.36
CA ILE A 431 -16.44 -3.58 3.09
C ILE A 431 -15.31 -4.30 2.38
N LEU A 432 -15.66 -5.27 1.53
CA LEU A 432 -14.71 -6.18 0.86
C LEU A 432 -14.37 -5.75 -0.57
N SER A 433 -15.18 -4.88 -1.18
CA SER A 433 -14.91 -4.35 -2.53
C SER A 433 -13.71 -3.42 -2.48
N ALA A 434 -12.65 -3.74 -3.23
CA ALA A 434 -11.48 -2.86 -3.35
C ALA A 434 -11.84 -1.47 -3.89
N LEU A 435 -12.87 -1.38 -4.75
CA LEU A 435 -13.37 -0.11 -5.26
C LEU A 435 -14.05 0.70 -4.14
N GLU A 436 -14.89 0.07 -3.33
CA GLU A 436 -15.53 0.72 -2.18
C GLU A 436 -14.51 1.15 -1.13
N GLN A 437 -13.46 0.36 -0.92
CA GLN A 437 -12.36 0.70 -0.01
C GLN A 437 -11.60 1.96 -0.44
N GLN A 438 -11.52 2.26 -1.74
CA GLN A 438 -10.88 3.49 -2.25
C GLN A 438 -11.66 4.76 -1.89
N GLU A 439 -12.93 4.64 -1.52
CA GLU A 439 -13.71 5.78 -1.02
C GLU A 439 -13.35 6.15 0.42
N PHE A 440 -12.51 5.36 1.09
CA PHE A 440 -12.06 5.63 2.45
C PHE A 440 -10.65 6.20 2.47
N CYS A 441 -10.43 7.12 3.41
CA CYS A 441 -9.11 7.64 3.73
C CYS A 441 -8.95 7.71 5.26
N LEU A 442 -7.70 7.73 5.70
CA LEU A 442 -7.40 8.12 7.08
C LEU A 442 -7.25 9.63 7.16
N SER A 443 -7.68 10.17 8.28
CA SER A 443 -7.48 11.56 8.65
C SER A 443 -6.82 11.62 10.02
N CYS A 444 -5.88 12.54 10.18
CA CYS A 444 -5.34 12.92 11.45
C CYS A 444 -6.03 14.21 11.91
N ILE A 445 -6.62 14.20 13.09
CA ILE A 445 -7.15 15.40 13.74
C ILE A 445 -6.17 15.82 14.81
N VAL A 446 -5.73 17.07 14.74
CA VAL A 446 -4.63 17.63 15.52
C VAL A 446 -5.14 18.79 16.38
N GLY A 447 -4.74 18.77 17.66
CA GLY A 447 -4.90 19.86 18.61
C GLY A 447 -6.35 20.15 19.04
N ARG A 448 -6.49 21.20 19.86
CA ARG A 448 -7.81 21.67 20.35
C ARG A 448 -8.65 22.35 19.27
N GLU A 449 -7.99 22.83 18.22
CA GLU A 449 -8.64 23.48 17.08
C GLU A 449 -9.25 22.47 16.08
N ASN A 450 -9.05 21.17 16.32
CA ASN A 450 -9.54 20.07 15.47
C ASN A 450 -9.13 20.23 14.00
N THR A 451 -7.90 20.69 13.76
CA THR A 451 -7.35 20.81 12.40
C THR A 451 -7.21 19.42 11.80
N MET A 452 -7.76 19.24 10.60
CA MET A 452 -7.80 17.95 9.92
C MET A 452 -6.79 17.88 8.79
N LYS A 453 -5.92 16.87 8.85
CA LYS A 453 -5.04 16.47 7.75
C LYS A 453 -5.51 15.13 7.19
N LEU A 454 -5.78 15.05 5.89
CA LEU A 454 -6.02 13.75 5.23
C LEU A 454 -4.68 13.07 4.96
N LEU A 455 -4.62 11.76 5.16
CA LEU A 455 -3.46 10.94 4.88
C LEU A 455 -3.60 10.27 3.51
N SER A 456 -2.50 10.27 2.76
CA SER A 456 -2.35 9.52 1.52
C SER A 456 -2.16 8.03 1.82
N ASN A 457 -2.57 7.16 0.90
CA ASN A 457 -2.53 5.71 1.10
C ASN A 457 -1.12 5.15 1.34
N ASP A 458 -0.11 5.80 0.78
CA ASP A 458 1.31 5.45 0.88
C ASP A 458 2.02 6.09 2.09
N GLU A 459 1.33 6.89 2.90
CA GLU A 459 1.93 7.45 4.11
C GLU A 459 2.10 6.39 5.21
N TYR A 460 3.32 6.32 5.76
CA TYR A 460 3.62 5.50 6.92
C TYR A 460 2.96 6.06 8.18
N ILE A 461 2.16 5.25 8.86
CA ILE A 461 1.44 5.66 10.08
C ILE A 461 2.40 6.11 11.17
N MET A 462 3.52 5.39 11.32
CA MET A 462 4.52 5.71 12.34
C MET A 462 5.30 6.99 12.03
N ASP A 463 5.43 7.39 10.76
CA ASP A 463 6.03 8.67 10.40
C ASP A 463 5.10 9.82 10.82
N VAL A 464 3.80 9.70 10.55
CA VAL A 464 2.77 10.66 10.99
C VAL A 464 2.74 10.79 12.51
N ILE A 465 2.74 9.66 13.23
CA ILE A 465 2.75 9.65 14.69
C ILE A 465 4.02 10.30 15.24
N THR A 466 5.18 9.99 14.66
CA THR A 466 6.46 10.54 15.11
C THR A 466 6.49 12.06 14.95
N GLU A 467 6.00 12.59 13.82
CA GLU A 467 5.88 14.04 13.58
C GLU A 467 5.02 14.71 14.66
N LEU A 468 3.85 14.14 14.97
CA LEU A 468 2.91 14.70 15.94
C LEU A 468 3.44 14.63 17.38
N GLU A 469 4.10 13.52 17.74
CA GLU A 469 4.73 13.35 19.05
C GLU A 469 5.90 14.33 19.24
N GLN A 470 6.70 14.60 18.20
CA GLN A 470 7.76 15.60 18.23
C GLN A 470 7.21 17.02 18.43
N ASN A 471 6.08 17.33 17.80
CA ASN A 471 5.39 18.62 17.96
C ASN A 471 4.63 18.74 19.29
N LYS A 472 4.54 17.66 20.08
CA LYS A 472 3.78 17.56 21.34
C LYS A 472 2.29 17.90 21.15
N GLU A 473 1.73 17.51 20.01
CA GLU A 473 0.33 17.76 19.70
C GLU A 473 -0.54 16.60 20.15
N GLU A 474 -1.70 16.90 20.74
CA GLU A 474 -2.74 15.89 20.93
C GLU A 474 -3.33 15.54 19.56
N TYR A 475 -3.42 14.25 19.26
CA TYR A 475 -3.93 13.79 17.97
C TYR A 475 -4.86 12.59 18.11
N PHE A 476 -5.69 12.39 17.09
CA PHE A 476 -6.36 11.11 16.87
C PHE A 476 -6.48 10.81 15.37
N LEU A 477 -6.24 9.55 15.02
CA LEU A 477 -6.40 9.03 13.68
C LEU A 477 -7.84 8.55 13.50
N MET A 478 -8.47 8.89 12.39
CA MET A 478 -9.87 8.59 12.12
C MET A 478 -10.09 8.20 10.67
N LEU A 479 -10.81 7.09 10.46
CA LEU A 479 -11.28 6.68 9.15
C LEU A 479 -12.43 7.58 8.71
N LYS A 480 -12.33 8.08 7.48
CA LYS A 480 -13.37 8.87 6.83
C LYS A 480 -13.71 8.28 5.48
N ARG A 481 -14.99 8.37 5.10
CA ARG A 481 -15.41 8.17 3.72
C ARG A 481 -15.36 9.51 3.01
N THR A 482 -14.54 9.60 1.97
CA THR A 482 -14.45 10.77 1.10
C THR A 482 -15.34 10.50 -0.10
N THR A 483 -16.60 10.93 -0.06
CA THR A 483 -17.41 10.97 -1.28
C THR A 483 -16.84 12.09 -2.15
N VAL A 484 -16.16 11.77 -3.25
CA VAL A 484 -15.98 12.76 -4.32
C VAL A 484 -17.29 12.78 -5.08
N PRO A 485 -18.10 13.84 -4.98
CA PRO A 485 -19.27 13.92 -5.83
C PRO A 485 -18.79 14.20 -7.26
N GLU A 486 -19.30 13.45 -8.24
CA GLU A 486 -18.89 13.54 -9.65
C GLU A 486 -18.96 14.98 -10.21
N TYR A 487 -19.76 15.86 -9.64
CA TYR A 487 -19.86 17.28 -10.02
C TYR A 487 -18.63 18.15 -9.69
N LEU A 488 -17.71 17.71 -8.82
CA LEU A 488 -16.43 18.42 -8.60
C LEU A 488 -15.31 17.94 -9.53
N SER A 489 -15.45 16.76 -10.15
CA SER A 489 -14.46 16.24 -11.11
C SER A 489 -14.43 17.02 -12.44
N GLY A 490 -15.52 17.73 -12.77
CA GLY A 490 -15.61 18.57 -13.97
C GLY A 490 -14.98 19.96 -13.84
N ASN A 491 -14.77 20.47 -12.63
CA ASN A 491 -14.33 21.85 -12.39
C ASN A 491 -12.90 21.99 -11.84
N LEU A 492 -12.20 20.89 -11.57
CA LEU A 492 -10.82 20.92 -11.08
C LEU A 492 -9.76 21.11 -12.18
N ASN A 493 -10.15 21.13 -13.46
CA ASN A 493 -9.21 21.39 -14.57
C ASN A 493 -8.91 22.88 -14.81
N ASN A 494 -9.47 23.80 -13.99
CA ASN A 494 -9.27 25.25 -14.15
C ASN A 494 -8.46 25.92 -13.03
N PHE A 495 -7.90 25.18 -12.08
CA PHE A 495 -7.02 25.76 -11.07
C PHE A 495 -5.59 25.27 -11.26
N SER A 496 -4.80 26.09 -11.96
CA SER A 496 -3.34 25.97 -11.99
C SER A 496 -2.74 26.23 -10.61
N GLU A 497 -1.58 25.61 -10.40
CA GLU A 497 -0.64 25.74 -9.30
C GLU A 497 -0.71 27.02 -8.44
N ASN A 498 -0.58 26.80 -7.13
CA ASN A 498 -0.41 27.72 -6.01
C ASN A 498 -1.67 28.07 -5.19
N LYS A 499 -1.64 27.58 -3.94
CA LYS A 499 -2.46 27.97 -2.78
C LYS A 499 -3.97 27.75 -2.94
N ILE A 500 -4.42 26.52 -2.64
CA ILE A 500 -5.73 26.38 -2.00
C ILE A 500 -5.52 26.74 -0.53
N THR A 501 -5.71 28.02 -0.19
CA THR A 501 -5.76 28.44 1.22
C THR A 501 -6.96 27.78 1.88
N ALA A 502 -6.81 27.39 3.16
CA ALA A 502 -7.84 26.79 4.00
C ALA A 502 -9.19 27.54 3.94
N ALA A 503 -9.18 28.83 3.58
CA ALA A 503 -10.34 29.67 3.31
C ALA A 503 -11.33 29.09 2.27
N VAL A 504 -10.87 28.45 1.19
CA VAL A 504 -11.78 27.96 0.12
C VAL A 504 -12.49 26.66 0.53
N LEU A 505 -11.82 25.81 1.31
CA LEU A 505 -12.42 24.61 1.89
C LEU A 505 -13.33 24.96 3.07
N THR A 506 -12.98 25.96 3.88
CA THR A 506 -13.89 26.48 4.89
C THR A 506 -15.09 27.14 4.25
N ASP A 507 -14.97 27.94 3.19
CA ASP A 507 -16.13 28.59 2.56
C ASP A 507 -17.12 27.57 1.98
N VAL A 508 -16.64 26.48 1.38
CA VAL A 508 -17.54 25.41 0.86
C VAL A 508 -18.16 24.60 2.01
N LEU A 509 -17.40 24.28 3.06
CA LEU A 509 -17.93 23.57 4.22
C LEU A 509 -18.83 24.45 5.10
N GLU A 510 -18.55 25.76 5.21
CA GLU A 510 -19.36 26.77 5.90
C GLU A 510 -20.61 27.09 5.08
N LEU A 511 -20.58 27.03 3.75
CA LEU A 511 -21.77 27.13 2.91
C LEU A 511 -22.69 25.91 3.07
N ILE A 512 -22.11 24.70 3.18
CA ILE A 512 -22.84 23.45 3.49
C ILE A 512 -23.40 23.48 4.92
N TRP A 513 -22.63 23.97 5.90
CA TRP A 513 -23.08 24.13 7.28
C TRP A 513 -24.12 25.23 7.46
N ARG A 514 -23.97 26.39 6.80
CA ARG A 514 -24.93 27.50 6.85
C ARG A 514 -26.23 27.14 6.14
N THR A 515 -26.19 26.38 5.05
CA THR A 515 -27.42 25.87 4.41
C THR A 515 -28.12 24.83 5.29
N ALA A 516 -27.38 23.93 5.95
CA ALA A 516 -27.95 23.01 6.94
C ALA A 516 -28.53 23.73 8.17
N LEU A 517 -27.86 24.77 8.67
CA LEU A 517 -28.29 25.57 9.83
C LEU A 517 -29.50 26.47 9.49
N LEU A 518 -29.55 27.07 8.30
CA LEU A 518 -30.71 27.85 7.82
C LEU A 518 -31.94 26.97 7.59
N VAL A 519 -31.75 25.72 7.17
CA VAL A 519 -32.83 24.73 7.06
C VAL A 519 -33.35 24.33 8.45
N MET A 520 -32.45 24.12 9.43
CA MET A 520 -32.83 23.86 10.83
C MET A 520 -33.55 25.04 11.49
N ILE A 521 -33.10 26.28 11.30
CA ILE A 521 -33.74 27.48 11.88
C ILE A 521 -35.12 27.74 11.24
N LYS A 522 -35.30 27.43 9.95
CA LYS A 522 -36.63 27.48 9.29
C LYS A 522 -37.59 26.38 9.76
N LEU A 523 -37.07 25.22 10.18
CA LEU A 523 -37.87 24.12 10.75
C LEU A 523 -38.30 24.43 12.20
N ILE A 524 -37.50 25.18 12.96
CA ILE A 524 -37.81 25.54 14.36
C ILE A 524 -38.82 26.70 14.46
N ARG A 525 -38.89 27.61 13.48
CA ARG A 525 -39.87 28.73 13.45
C ARG A 525 -41.26 28.37 12.87
N ARG A 526 -41.49 27.10 12.52
CA ARG A 526 -42.76 26.62 11.94
C ARG A 526 -43.55 25.67 12.85
N ASN A 527 -43.07 25.46 14.07
CA ASN A 527 -43.85 25.04 15.23
C ASN A 527 -44.05 26.25 16.14
#